data_AF-A0A3B4WAK8-F1
#
_entry.id   AF-A0A3B4WAK8-F1
#
_cell.length_a   1.000
_cell.length_b   1.000
_cell.length_c   1.000
_cell.angle_alpha   90.00
_cell.angle_beta   90.00
_cell.angle_gamma   90.00
#
_symmetry.space_group_name_H-M   'P 1'
#
loop_
_entity.id
_entity.type
_entity.pdbx_description
1 polymer ?
#
loop_
_entity_poly.entity_id
_entity_poly.type
_entity_poly.pdbx_seq_one_letter_code
_entity_poly.pdbx_strand_id
1 'polypeptide(L)'
;MSSKKNQVSDERFRRVQNDPRFWEMPERERKIKIDKRFQSMFHDKRFKVKYTVDKRGRPINHTSTDDLKRFYKLSDSEDEDEGDEEEDKKAAAEGKKKKKKKGMEKLDLIDY
;
A
#
# COMPACT_ATOMS: atom_id res chain seq x y z
N MET A 1 -8.94 2.63 -9.94
CA MET A 1 -8.04 2.97 -11.06
C MET A 1 -7.66 4.44 -10.99
N SER A 2 -6.52 4.75 -10.38
CA SER A 2 -6.03 6.14 -10.36
C SER A 2 -5.33 6.41 -11.68
N SER A 3 -5.89 7.31 -12.48
CA SER A 3 -5.30 7.76 -13.73
C SER A 3 -3.90 8.31 -13.45
N LYS A 4 -2.87 7.72 -14.06
CA LYS A 4 -1.51 8.27 -14.08
C LYS A 4 -1.55 9.54 -14.93
N LYS A 5 -1.96 10.66 -14.33
CA LYS A 5 -1.80 11.98 -14.97
C LYS A 5 -0.31 12.19 -15.16
N ASN A 6 0.13 12.43 -16.39
CA ASN A 6 1.49 12.84 -16.70
C ASN A 6 1.80 14.14 -15.93
N GLN A 7 2.34 14.01 -14.72
CA GLN A 7 2.83 15.13 -13.88
C GLN A 7 3.99 15.89 -14.57
N VAL A 8 4.45 15.39 -15.72
CA VAL A 8 5.52 15.91 -16.56
C VAL A 8 5.13 17.18 -17.32
N SER A 9 3.83 17.52 -17.42
CA SER A 9 3.38 18.65 -18.24
C SER A 9 3.14 19.98 -17.49
N ASP A 10 3.36 20.06 -16.17
CA ASP A 10 3.24 21.33 -15.43
C ASP A 10 4.53 22.16 -15.60
N GLU A 11 4.42 23.30 -16.30
CA GLU A 11 5.54 24.22 -16.56
C GLU A 11 6.25 24.67 -15.28
N ARG A 12 5.52 24.79 -14.17
CA ARG A 12 6.07 25.24 -12.88
C ARG A 12 7.11 24.27 -12.31
N PHE A 13 7.02 22.98 -12.65
CA PHE A 13 7.87 21.92 -12.09
C PHE A 13 8.85 21.32 -13.10
N ARG A 14 8.93 21.84 -14.33
CA ARG A 14 9.85 21.34 -15.38
C ARG A 14 11.32 21.32 -14.94
N ARG A 15 11.74 22.29 -14.11
CA ARG A 15 13.10 22.36 -13.58
C ARG A 15 13.39 21.28 -12.55
N VAL A 16 12.42 20.94 -11.71
CA VAL A 16 12.58 19.98 -10.60
C VAL A 16 12.89 18.57 -11.11
N GLN A 17 12.36 18.19 -12.28
CA GLN A 17 12.58 16.85 -12.84
C GLN A 17 14.01 16.63 -13.37
N ASN A 18 14.62 17.67 -13.93
CA ASN A 18 15.93 17.60 -14.55
C ASN A 18 17.08 18.03 -13.62
N ASP A 19 16.75 18.65 -12.49
CA ASP A 19 17.75 19.17 -11.56
C ASP A 19 18.18 18.05 -10.59
N PRO A 20 19.47 17.66 -10.59
CA PRO A 20 19.99 16.56 -9.79
C PRO A 20 19.83 16.79 -8.28
N ARG A 21 19.62 18.04 -7.84
CA ARG A 21 19.30 18.35 -6.45
C ARG A 21 18.00 17.69 -5.97
N PHE A 22 17.05 17.49 -6.87
CA PHE A 22 15.75 16.89 -6.57
C PHE A 22 15.67 15.42 -6.98
N TRP A 23 16.78 14.82 -7.43
CA TRP A 23 16.82 13.39 -7.63
C TRP A 23 16.73 12.68 -6.29
N GLU A 24 15.82 11.71 -6.23
CA GLU A 24 15.71 10.84 -5.07
C GLU A 24 16.99 10.02 -4.92
N MET A 25 17.41 9.81 -3.67
CA MET A 25 18.57 8.97 -3.40
C MET A 25 18.36 7.56 -3.99
N PRO A 26 19.36 7.01 -4.71
CA PRO A 26 19.29 5.66 -5.24
C PRO A 26 18.97 4.66 -4.13
N GLU A 27 18.16 3.63 -4.44
CA GLU A 27 17.77 2.62 -3.44
C GLU A 27 18.96 1.90 -2.82
N ARG A 28 20.06 1.80 -3.56
CA ARG A 28 21.33 1.23 -3.09
C ARG A 28 21.93 2.05 -1.95
N GLU A 29 21.74 3.35 -1.93
CA GLU A 29 22.24 4.20 -0.85
C GLU A 29 21.20 4.35 0.26
N ARG A 30 19.92 4.24 -0.11
CA ARG A 30 18.79 4.34 0.82
C ARG A 30 18.68 3.15 1.78
N LYS A 31 19.06 1.95 1.35
CA LYS A 31 18.89 0.70 2.13
C LYS A 31 20.22 0.16 2.69
N ILE A 32 20.18 -0.28 3.95
CA ILE A 32 21.32 -0.84 4.70
C ILE A 32 21.34 -2.37 4.56
N LYS A 33 22.53 -2.99 4.50
CA LYS A 33 22.63 -4.46 4.50
C LYS A 33 22.17 -5.04 5.84
N ILE A 34 21.40 -6.10 5.80
CA ILE A 34 20.96 -6.77 7.02
C ILE A 34 22.07 -7.68 7.58
N ASP A 35 22.21 -7.68 8.91
CA ASP A 35 23.05 -8.64 9.63
C ASP A 35 22.31 -9.97 9.82
N LYS A 36 23.04 -11.08 9.84
CA LYS A 36 22.53 -12.46 9.93
C LYS A 36 21.57 -12.66 11.11
N ARG A 37 21.83 -11.98 12.23
CA ARG A 37 21.02 -12.06 13.45
C ARG A 37 19.57 -11.59 13.26
N PHE A 38 19.31 -10.76 12.26
CA PHE A 38 18.01 -10.12 12.05
C PHE A 38 17.28 -10.63 10.81
N GLN A 39 17.86 -11.54 10.03
CA GLN A 39 17.21 -12.11 8.85
C GLN A 39 15.89 -12.82 9.21
N SER A 40 15.84 -13.52 10.35
CA SER A 40 14.63 -14.23 10.79
C SER A 40 13.45 -13.31 11.04
N MET A 41 13.65 -12.00 11.30
CA MET A 41 12.56 -11.06 11.56
C MET A 41 11.58 -10.90 10.39
N PHE A 42 12.00 -11.24 9.18
CA PHE A 42 11.17 -11.13 7.97
C PHE A 42 10.24 -12.33 7.79
N HIS A 43 10.65 -13.50 8.29
CA HIS A 43 9.95 -14.77 8.07
C HIS A 43 9.20 -15.25 9.32
N ASP A 44 9.72 -14.95 10.51
CA ASP A 44 9.13 -15.40 11.76
C ASP A 44 7.82 -14.66 12.07
N LYS A 45 6.74 -15.44 12.22
CA LYS A 45 5.40 -14.93 12.61
C LYS A 45 5.39 -14.14 13.92
N ARG A 46 6.37 -14.39 14.80
CA ARG A 46 6.56 -13.67 16.07
C ARG A 46 6.79 -12.17 15.87
N PHE A 47 7.35 -11.78 14.72
CA PHE A 47 7.68 -10.39 14.40
C PHE A 47 6.74 -9.78 13.35
N LYS A 48 5.82 -10.56 12.76
CA LYS A 48 4.81 -10.10 11.79
C LYS A 48 3.59 -9.53 12.53
N VAL A 49 3.65 -8.23 12.84
CA VAL A 49 2.57 -7.47 13.49
C VAL A 49 1.81 -6.69 12.41
N LYS A 50 0.48 -6.82 12.41
CA LYS A 50 -0.40 -6.06 11.52
C LYS A 50 -1.01 -4.88 12.25
N TYR A 51 -0.71 -3.68 11.78
CA TYR A 51 -1.32 -2.44 12.22
C TYR A 51 -2.55 -2.16 11.35
N THR A 52 -3.71 -2.04 11.99
CA THR A 52 -4.99 -1.71 11.31
C THR A 52 -5.34 -0.24 11.42
N VAL A 53 -4.73 0.48 12.38
CA VAL A 53 -5.03 1.87 12.69
C VAL A 53 -3.73 2.63 12.97
N ASP A 54 -3.58 3.81 12.38
CA ASP A 54 -2.47 4.73 12.64
C ASP A 54 -2.61 5.42 14.01
N LYS A 55 -1.54 6.06 14.51
CA LYS A 55 -1.57 6.93 15.70
C LYS A 55 -2.63 8.04 15.62
N ARG A 56 -3.04 8.40 14.40
CA ARG A 56 -4.09 9.40 14.12
C ARG A 56 -5.50 8.80 13.94
N GLY A 57 -5.68 7.50 14.21
CA GLY A 57 -6.99 6.85 14.11
C GLY A 57 -7.43 6.50 12.67
N ARG A 58 -6.61 6.79 11.66
CA ARG A 58 -6.92 6.44 10.27
C ARG A 58 -6.77 4.93 10.08
N PRO A 59 -7.74 4.24 9.45
CA PRO A 59 -7.56 2.84 9.11
C PRO A 59 -6.49 2.71 8.03
N ILE A 60 -5.47 1.89 8.29
CA ILE A 60 -4.35 1.62 7.37
C ILE A 60 -4.11 0.10 7.38
N ASN A 61 -3.77 -0.46 6.23
CA ASN A 61 -3.20 -1.80 6.15
C ASN A 61 -1.69 -1.66 6.12
N HIS A 62 -1.03 -1.80 7.27
CA HIS A 62 0.42 -1.74 7.35
C HIS A 62 0.95 -2.91 8.16
N THR A 63 2.02 -3.55 7.70
CA THR A 63 2.68 -4.62 8.44
C THR A 63 4.09 -4.20 8.86
N SER A 64 4.57 -4.77 9.96
CA SER A 64 5.96 -4.57 10.43
C SER A 64 6.98 -5.01 9.39
N THR A 65 6.68 -6.06 8.61
CA THR A 65 7.53 -6.55 7.52
C THR A 65 7.68 -5.53 6.40
N ASP A 66 6.63 -4.78 6.06
CA ASP A 66 6.70 -3.73 5.03
C ASP A 66 7.62 -2.58 5.45
N ASP A 67 7.58 -2.22 6.74
CA ASP A 67 8.45 -1.17 7.26
C ASP A 67 9.92 -1.59 7.27
N LEU A 68 10.22 -2.85 7.63
CA LEU A 68 11.59 -3.37 7.60
C LEU A 68 12.14 -3.46 6.16
N LYS A 69 11.31 -3.86 5.19
CA LYS A 69 11.67 -3.91 3.76
C LYS A 69 12.07 -2.54 3.18
N ARG A 70 11.63 -1.42 3.80
CA ARG A 70 12.01 -0.05 3.36
C ARG A 70 13.47 0.30 3.69
N PHE A 71 13.98 -0.20 4.81
CA PHE A 71 15.29 0.19 5.33
C PHE A 71 16.39 -0.82 5.04
N TYR A 72 16.06 -2.11 4.91
CA TYR A 72 17.05 -3.16 4.78
C TYR A 72 17.09 -3.78 3.38
N LYS A 73 18.29 -4.14 2.94
CA LYS A 73 18.52 -5.00 1.79
C LYS A 73 18.58 -6.44 2.27
N LEU A 74 17.68 -7.26 1.76
CA LEU A 74 17.75 -8.72 1.91
C LEU A 74 18.82 -9.20 0.92
N SER A 75 20.02 -9.46 1.43
CA SER A 75 21.11 -10.03 0.66
C SER A 75 21.17 -11.52 0.94
N ASP A 76 20.20 -12.27 0.42
CA ASP A 76 20.41 -13.67 0.06
C ASP A 76 19.35 -14.07 -0.97
N SER A 77 19.70 -15.02 -1.80
CA SER A 77 18.98 -15.47 -2.99
C SER A 77 17.69 -16.25 -2.71
N GLU A 78 16.76 -15.66 -1.96
CA GLU A 78 15.38 -16.13 -1.79
C GLU A 78 14.43 -14.96 -2.06
N ASP A 79 14.26 -14.69 -3.36
CA ASP A 79 13.06 -14.05 -3.89
C ASP A 79 11.93 -15.10 -3.89
N GLU A 80 11.49 -15.52 -2.70
CA GLU A 80 10.19 -16.19 -2.58
C GLU A 80 9.12 -15.11 -2.53
N ASP A 81 8.61 -14.81 -3.72
CA ASP A 81 7.18 -14.78 -4.04
C ASP A 81 6.25 -14.34 -2.88
N GLU A 82 6.09 -13.03 -2.70
CA GLU A 82 4.84 -12.47 -2.21
C GLU A 82 4.40 -11.38 -3.20
N GLY A 83 4.08 -11.85 -4.42
CA GLY A 83 3.13 -11.17 -5.29
C GLY A 83 1.73 -11.27 -4.71
N ASP A 84 1.05 -10.14 -4.66
CA ASP A 84 -0.42 -10.02 -4.67
C ASP A 84 -1.22 -10.46 -3.42
N GLU A 85 -1.51 -9.52 -2.50
CA GLU A 85 -2.68 -9.64 -1.60
C GLU A 85 -3.38 -8.29 -1.30
N GLU A 86 -3.15 -7.23 -2.09
CA GLU A 86 -3.77 -5.90 -1.86
C GLU A 86 -4.93 -5.56 -2.82
N GLU A 87 -5.26 -6.41 -3.81
CA GLU A 87 -6.37 -6.12 -4.75
C GLU A 87 -7.75 -6.69 -4.34
N ASP A 88 -7.82 -7.74 -3.51
CA ASP A 88 -9.10 -8.46 -3.29
C ASP A 88 -10.10 -7.83 -2.30
N LYS A 89 -9.71 -6.79 -1.55
CA LYS A 89 -10.59 -6.20 -0.51
C LYS A 89 -11.52 -5.09 -0.99
N LYS A 90 -11.46 -4.70 -2.27
CA LYS A 90 -12.32 -3.63 -2.82
C LYS A 90 -13.59 -4.12 -3.51
N ALA A 91 -13.68 -5.39 -3.91
CA ALA A 91 -14.86 -5.92 -4.61
C ALA A 91 -16.07 -6.21 -3.69
N ALA A 92 -15.84 -6.55 -2.42
CA ALA A 92 -16.92 -6.94 -1.50
C ALA A 92 -17.77 -5.77 -0.97
N ALA A 93 -17.28 -4.53 -1.07
CA ALA A 93 -17.97 -3.34 -0.54
C ALA A 93 -19.02 -2.76 -1.51
N GLU A 94 -18.89 -3.01 -2.82
CA GLU A 94 -19.77 -2.39 -3.83
C GLU A 94 -21.08 -3.18 -4.02
N GLY A 95 -21.06 -4.51 -3.84
CA GLY A 95 -22.25 -5.36 -3.98
C GLY A 95 -23.33 -5.13 -2.92
N LYS A 96 -22.94 -4.71 -1.70
CA LYS A 96 -23.90 -4.49 -0.60
C LYS A 96 -24.69 -3.18 -0.73
N LYS A 97 -24.16 -2.17 -1.43
CA LYS A 97 -24.88 -0.88 -1.63
C LYS A 97 -26.00 -0.97 -2.68
N LYS A 98 -25.85 -1.81 -3.71
CA LYS A 98 -26.89 -1.99 -4.75
C LYS A 98 -28.11 -2.77 -4.25
N LYS A 99 -27.94 -3.74 -3.34
CA LYS A 99 -29.07 -4.51 -2.76
C LYS A 99 -29.94 -3.70 -1.79
N LYS A 100 -29.36 -2.75 -1.03
CA LYS A 100 -30.15 -1.91 -0.11
C LYS A 100 -31.07 -0.91 -0.82
N LYS A 101 -30.66 -0.35 -1.98
CA LYS A 101 -31.50 0.61 -2.73
C LYS A 101 -32.75 -0.05 -3.37
N LYS A 102 -32.61 -1.25 -3.93
CA LYS A 102 -33.76 -2.00 -4.50
C LYS A 102 -34.80 -2.48 -3.47
N GLY A 103 -34.43 -2.55 -2.19
CA GLY A 103 -35.34 -2.94 -1.10
C GLY A 103 -36.20 -1.78 -0.58
N MET A 104 -35.68 -0.54 -0.64
CA MET A 104 -36.42 0.65 -0.20
C MET A 104 -37.49 1.06 -1.21
N GLU A 105 -37.20 1.02 -2.51
CA GLU A 105 -38.17 1.38 -3.57
C GLU A 105 -39.40 0.44 -3.66
N LYS A 106 -39.34 -0.77 -3.08
CA LYS A 106 -40.46 -1.71 -3.05
C LYS A 106 -41.43 -1.52 -1.87
N LEU A 107 -41.05 -0.70 -0.87
CA LEU A 107 -41.88 -0.46 0.32
C LEU A 107 -42.69 0.84 0.23
N ASP A 108 -42.37 1.71 -0.72
CA ASP A 108 -43.06 3.00 -0.92
C ASP A 108 -44.24 2.90 -1.91
N LEU A 109 -44.60 1.69 -2.36
CA LEU A 109 -45.66 1.44 -3.33
C LEU A 109 -46.70 0.44 -2.81
N ILE A 110 -47.16 0.63 -1.57
CA ILE A 110 -48.36 -0.02 -1.03
C ILE A 110 -49.16 1.04 -0.24
N ASP A 111 -50.28 1.42 -0.86
CA ASP A 111 -51.53 1.98 -0.35
C ASP A 111 -51.60 3.44 0.18
N TYR A 112 -52.22 4.30 -0.64
CA TYR A 112 -53.62 4.72 -0.43
C TYR A 112 -54.33 4.87 -1.80
#